data_AF-A0A661BYG3-F1
#
_entry.id   AF-A0A661BYG3-F1
#
_cell.length_a   1.000
_cell.length_b   1.000
_cell.length_c   1.000
_cell.angle_alpha   90.00
_cell.angle_beta   90.00
_cell.angle_gamma   90.00
#
_symmetry.space_group_name_H-M   'P 1'
#
loop_
_entity.id
_entity.type
_entity.pdbx_description
1 polymer ?
#
loop_
_entity_poly.entity_id
_entity_poly.type
_entity_poly.pdbx_seq_one_letter_code
_entity_poly.pdbx_strand_id
1 'polypeptide(L)'
;GSIVAKTHVVYELSDKRMQRYQELFIDTEYEVTSLPSYESAIASNPIKTFAAIPVKSRYKFLLDEARFFIEGFIKGPVCRGQIALNVIEDQFWVVFFDPEAKIMTMSDEFLHETADYLASPAELEDNFKLLSGKSYYMKLFQKYIHSRDSADNDFVPVNIKDAMEYVWKGDGKNPNAALTIFRHMDSASVNYGFIGDYPETAWVIDFSVLERIHYLLVAGFDVYGNLGHQLNTRLYMDFLRTEGEDHFLAFLPVDKRQDIRDSWYQGIRKSNKDDEGAVSWLSKEFVTGYKTGNPQLELYQQLELYLGSLTGDGDYINRCTNDKCKPKVKKNVLRVDKAMQQAAKMDGSVVQVLPDVAFVRVKMGGKPEDDLAYSMISNKSYKSVTSMFANEKLEDRRDYKEDTQTVVRWLEGSYPNFFYVVALDDIERFVEEYNAMTNRHEYEVFVAHYGQRRTSEDFWEHADWFKKQYAGEQPVLSGLFDLNRYQNR
;
A
#
# COMPACT_ATOMS: atom_id res chain seq x y z
N GLY A 1 3.09 24.76 -16.98
CA GLY A 1 2.05 23.72 -16.86
C GLY A 1 1.51 23.74 -15.43
N SER A 2 0.28 23.29 -15.22
CA SER A 2 -0.29 23.16 -13.87
C SER A 2 0.22 21.87 -13.20
N ILE A 3 0.48 21.91 -11.89
CA ILE A 3 0.83 20.72 -11.10
C ILE A 3 -0.47 19.98 -10.75
N VAL A 4 -0.57 18.70 -11.09
CA VAL A 4 -1.71 17.83 -10.75
C VAL A 4 -1.29 16.81 -9.70
N ALA A 5 -2.11 16.60 -8.68
CA ALA A 5 -1.75 15.77 -7.52
C ALA A 5 -1.39 14.33 -7.91
N LYS A 6 -2.05 13.77 -8.94
CA LYS A 6 -1.79 12.40 -9.39
C LYS A 6 -0.34 12.18 -9.84
N THR A 7 0.26 13.12 -10.56
CA THR A 7 1.59 12.94 -11.16
C THR A 7 2.66 13.75 -10.44
N HIS A 8 2.32 14.36 -9.31
CA HIS A 8 3.25 15.13 -8.50
C HIS A 8 3.86 14.23 -7.43
N VAL A 9 5.12 13.87 -7.64
CA VAL A 9 5.96 13.11 -6.71
C VAL A 9 7.23 13.93 -6.51
N VAL A 10 7.53 14.28 -5.26
CA VAL A 10 8.63 15.19 -4.95
C VAL A 10 9.79 14.41 -4.36
N TYR A 11 10.98 14.63 -4.90
CA TYR A 11 12.24 14.17 -4.34
C TYR A 11 13.06 15.36 -3.90
N GLU A 12 13.29 15.51 -2.60
CA GLU A 12 14.12 16.59 -2.07
C GLU A 12 15.58 16.43 -2.53
N LEU A 13 16.28 17.52 -2.83
CA LEU A 13 17.74 17.51 -2.98
C LEU A 13 18.31 18.51 -1.98
N SER A 14 19.17 18.04 -1.08
CA SER A 14 19.78 18.85 -0.03
C SER A 14 21.19 18.34 0.31
N ASP A 15 22.00 19.18 0.95
CA ASP A 15 23.36 18.84 1.35
C ASP A 15 23.40 17.60 2.26
N LYS A 16 22.40 17.47 3.14
CA LYS A 16 22.23 16.29 3.99
C LYS A 16 22.02 15.01 3.17
N ARG A 17 21.22 15.10 2.10
CA ARG A 17 20.98 13.96 1.19
C ARG A 17 22.22 13.62 0.37
N MET A 18 22.95 14.64 -0.10
CA MET A 18 24.23 14.42 -0.78
C MET A 18 25.25 13.72 0.13
N GLN A 19 25.39 14.17 1.38
CA GLN A 19 26.25 13.52 2.37
C GLN A 19 25.82 12.05 2.59
N ARG A 20 24.51 11.80 2.71
CA ARG A 20 23.99 10.43 2.86
C ARG A 20 24.37 9.53 1.67
N TYR A 21 24.37 10.05 0.44
CA TYR A 21 24.82 9.27 -0.73
C TYR A 21 26.33 9.02 -0.74
N GLN A 22 27.12 9.99 -0.28
CA GLN A 22 28.56 9.79 -0.10
C GLN A 22 28.81 8.65 0.90
N GLU A 23 28.14 8.66 2.04
CA GLU A 23 28.24 7.60 3.05
C GLU A 23 27.89 6.22 2.46
N LEU A 24 26.78 6.13 1.72
CA LEU A 24 26.28 4.85 1.19
C LEU A 24 27.07 4.31 0.00
N PHE A 25 27.59 5.17 -0.89
CA PHE A 25 28.11 4.76 -2.20
C PHE A 25 29.54 5.19 -2.50
N ILE A 26 30.14 6.06 -1.70
CA ILE A 26 31.51 6.55 -1.93
C ILE A 26 32.44 6.15 -0.79
N ASP A 27 32.01 6.36 0.45
CA ASP A 27 32.80 6.04 1.65
C ASP A 27 32.67 4.56 2.06
N THR A 28 31.69 3.85 1.51
CA THR A 28 31.56 2.40 1.71
C THR A 28 32.63 1.66 0.92
N GLU A 29 33.33 0.72 1.55
CA GLU A 29 34.41 -0.05 0.94
C GLU A 29 33.86 -1.11 -0.04
N TYR A 30 33.98 -0.85 -1.34
CA TYR A 30 33.78 -1.81 -2.42
C TYR A 30 34.51 -1.32 -3.69
N GLU A 31 34.68 -2.20 -4.69
CA GLU A 31 35.34 -1.86 -5.95
C GLU A 31 34.44 -2.15 -7.15
N VAL A 32 34.34 -1.18 -8.07
CA VAL A 32 33.70 -1.34 -9.37
C VAL A 32 34.79 -1.54 -10.41
N THR A 33 35.08 -2.79 -10.75
CA THR A 33 36.15 -3.16 -11.69
C THR A 33 35.73 -3.01 -13.16
N SER A 34 34.42 -3.06 -13.44
CA SER A 34 33.86 -2.84 -14.77
C SER A 34 32.44 -2.24 -14.67
N LEU A 35 32.04 -1.50 -15.69
CA LEU A 35 30.66 -1.04 -15.83
C LEU A 35 29.77 -2.18 -16.33
N PRO A 36 28.50 -2.25 -15.91
CA PRO A 36 27.58 -3.28 -16.37
C PRO A 36 27.28 -3.16 -17.87
N SER A 37 26.93 -4.29 -18.48
CA SER A 37 26.50 -4.33 -19.88
C SER A 37 25.12 -3.68 -20.05
N TYR A 38 24.89 -3.02 -21.19
CA TYR A 38 23.58 -2.54 -21.62
C TYR A 38 22.74 -3.60 -22.32
N GLU A 39 23.23 -4.83 -22.45
CA GLU A 39 22.45 -5.95 -22.98
C GLU A 39 21.23 -6.21 -22.11
N SER A 40 20.07 -6.40 -22.74
CA SER A 40 18.78 -6.52 -22.06
C SER A 40 18.76 -7.60 -20.97
N ALA A 41 19.44 -8.74 -21.18
CA ALA A 41 19.56 -9.83 -20.21
C ALA A 41 20.32 -9.47 -18.91
N ILE A 42 21.09 -8.38 -18.92
CA ILE A 42 21.77 -7.84 -17.74
C ILE A 42 21.00 -6.60 -17.24
N ALA A 43 20.81 -5.62 -18.11
CA ALA A 43 20.27 -4.30 -17.77
C ALA A 43 18.86 -4.31 -17.18
N SER A 44 18.04 -5.32 -17.52
CA SER A 44 16.68 -5.49 -17.00
C SER A 44 16.63 -6.04 -15.56
N ASN A 45 17.75 -6.61 -15.07
CA ASN A 45 17.85 -7.23 -13.75
C ASN A 45 18.76 -6.37 -12.85
N PRO A 46 18.20 -5.63 -11.88
CA PRO A 46 18.99 -4.75 -11.04
C PRO A 46 19.97 -5.51 -10.13
N ILE A 47 19.64 -6.74 -9.74
CA ILE A 47 20.49 -7.61 -8.92
C ILE A 47 21.79 -7.96 -9.67
N LYS A 48 21.70 -8.18 -10.99
CA LYS A 48 22.88 -8.40 -11.85
C LYS A 48 23.61 -7.10 -12.16
N THR A 49 22.87 -6.08 -12.58
CA THR A 49 23.42 -4.81 -13.08
C THR A 49 24.24 -4.10 -12.01
N PHE A 50 23.76 -4.09 -10.76
CA PHE A 50 24.38 -3.36 -9.67
C PHE A 50 25.04 -4.30 -8.64
N ALA A 51 25.40 -5.52 -9.04
CA ALA A 51 26.00 -6.53 -8.16
C ALA A 51 27.30 -6.06 -7.46
N ALA A 52 28.04 -5.14 -8.08
CA ALA A 52 29.26 -4.56 -7.49
C ALA A 52 28.96 -3.61 -6.32
N ILE A 53 27.74 -3.07 -6.21
CA ILE A 53 27.34 -2.16 -5.14
C ILE A 53 26.74 -2.99 -3.99
N PRO A 54 27.26 -2.85 -2.76
CA PRO A 54 26.78 -3.63 -1.62
C PRO A 54 25.26 -3.54 -1.45
N VAL A 55 24.63 -4.69 -1.22
CA VAL A 55 23.18 -4.84 -1.00
C VAL A 55 22.69 -3.90 0.10
N LYS A 56 23.42 -3.82 1.22
CA LYS A 56 23.07 -2.95 2.34
C LYS A 56 23.01 -1.47 1.95
N SER A 57 23.94 -0.99 1.12
CA SER A 57 23.96 0.39 0.65
C SER A 57 22.75 0.70 -0.23
N ARG A 58 22.44 -0.19 -1.18
CA ARG A 58 21.27 -0.07 -2.05
C ARG A 58 19.97 -0.13 -1.27
N TYR A 59 19.87 -1.04 -0.29
CA TYR A 59 18.66 -1.17 0.51
C TYR A 59 18.43 0.05 1.40
N LYS A 60 19.46 0.55 2.09
CA LYS A 60 19.35 1.77 2.91
C LYS A 60 18.97 2.98 2.07
N PHE A 61 19.49 3.12 0.85
CA PHE A 61 19.06 4.16 -0.08
C PHE A 61 17.56 4.08 -0.40
N LEU A 62 17.03 2.88 -0.65
CA LEU A 62 15.61 2.67 -0.89
C LEU A 62 14.76 2.93 0.37
N LEU A 63 15.20 2.46 1.53
CA LEU A 63 14.52 2.63 2.81
C LEU A 63 14.45 4.09 3.26
N ASP A 64 15.53 4.85 3.05
CA ASP A 64 15.63 6.26 3.43
C ASP A 64 14.43 7.06 2.89
N GLU A 65 13.94 6.71 1.69
CA GLU A 65 12.81 7.35 1.00
C GLU A 65 11.78 6.33 0.48
N ALA A 66 11.49 5.26 1.23
CA ALA A 66 10.64 4.15 0.76
C ALA A 66 9.27 4.60 0.22
N ARG A 67 8.62 5.56 0.88
CA ARG A 67 7.36 6.17 0.41
C ARG A 67 7.52 6.78 -0.98
N PHE A 68 8.63 7.45 -1.28
CA PHE A 68 8.86 8.04 -2.60
C PHE A 68 8.96 6.96 -3.68
N PHE A 69 9.73 5.89 -3.43
CA PHE A 69 9.85 4.79 -4.38
C PHE A 69 8.51 4.07 -4.60
N ILE A 70 7.72 3.89 -3.53
CA ILE A 70 6.39 3.29 -3.59
C ILE A 70 5.39 4.20 -4.30
N GLU A 71 5.38 5.50 -3.99
CA GLU A 71 4.58 6.49 -4.71
C GLU A 71 4.95 6.52 -6.20
N GLY A 72 6.22 6.35 -6.54
CA GLY A 72 6.72 6.34 -7.92
C GLY A 72 5.97 5.34 -8.81
N PHE A 73 5.73 4.11 -8.34
CA PHE A 73 4.94 3.16 -9.12
C PHE A 73 3.43 3.35 -8.97
N ILE A 74 2.93 3.69 -7.77
CA ILE A 74 1.49 3.92 -7.54
C ILE A 74 0.94 5.11 -8.36
N LYS A 75 1.72 6.18 -8.46
CA LYS A 75 1.40 7.38 -9.25
C LYS A 75 1.90 7.30 -10.69
N GLY A 76 2.80 6.37 -10.97
CA GLY A 76 3.45 6.14 -12.25
C GLY A 76 2.50 5.69 -13.37
N PRO A 77 3.00 5.68 -14.61
CA PRO A 77 2.23 5.32 -15.80
C PRO A 77 1.75 3.87 -15.78
N VAL A 78 2.47 2.98 -15.09
CA VAL A 78 2.12 1.56 -14.93
C VAL A 78 0.80 1.36 -14.20
N CYS A 79 0.47 2.21 -13.22
CA CYS A 79 -0.76 2.16 -12.45
C CYS A 79 -1.88 3.04 -13.04
N ARG A 80 -1.95 3.16 -14.37
CA ARG A 80 -3.05 3.85 -15.06
C ARG A 80 -4.15 2.85 -15.43
N GLY A 81 -5.30 2.98 -14.78
CA GLY A 81 -6.50 2.19 -15.06
C GLY A 81 -6.63 0.96 -14.15
N GLN A 82 -7.85 0.43 -14.07
CA GLN A 82 -8.22 -0.62 -13.13
C GLN A 82 -7.41 -1.92 -13.32
N ILE A 83 -7.04 -2.25 -14.56
CA ILE A 83 -6.27 -3.47 -14.86
C ILE A 83 -4.90 -3.46 -14.17
N ALA A 84 -4.29 -2.32 -13.90
CA ALA A 84 -2.99 -2.27 -13.23
C ALA A 84 -3.08 -2.34 -11.70
N LEU A 85 -4.17 -1.82 -11.12
CA LEU A 85 -4.33 -1.69 -9.66
C LEU A 85 -5.11 -2.84 -9.03
N ASN A 86 -5.81 -3.63 -9.84
CA ASN A 86 -6.43 -4.88 -9.43
C ASN A 86 -5.39 -5.97 -9.12
N VAL A 87 -4.28 -5.67 -8.42
CA VAL A 87 -3.31 -6.61 -7.84
C VAL A 87 -3.11 -6.40 -6.34
N ILE A 88 -3.64 -5.32 -5.76
CA ILE A 88 -3.51 -4.99 -4.34
C ILE A 88 -4.89 -4.84 -3.70
N GLU A 89 -4.98 -5.06 -2.39
CA GLU A 89 -6.18 -4.77 -1.61
C GLU A 89 -6.41 -3.26 -1.46
N ASP A 90 -7.64 -2.87 -1.10
CA ASP A 90 -7.99 -1.45 -0.96
C ASP A 90 -7.32 -0.76 0.24
N GLN A 91 -6.90 -1.53 1.24
CA GLN A 91 -6.09 -1.06 2.36
C GLN A 91 -5.14 -2.18 2.82
N PHE A 92 -3.86 -1.87 2.95
CA PHE A 92 -2.87 -2.75 3.58
C PHE A 92 -1.72 -1.94 4.17
N TRP A 93 -1.04 -2.53 5.17
CA TRP A 93 0.14 -1.94 5.78
C TRP A 93 1.42 -2.52 5.18
N VAL A 94 2.45 -1.70 5.11
CA VAL A 94 3.78 -2.10 4.65
C VAL A 94 4.81 -1.75 5.72
N VAL A 95 5.62 -2.73 6.07
CA VAL A 95 6.84 -2.59 6.85
C VAL A 95 7.99 -3.27 6.11
N PHE A 96 9.20 -3.10 6.59
CA PHE A 96 10.42 -3.56 5.92
C PHE A 96 11.25 -4.43 6.84
N PHE A 97 12.01 -5.38 6.28
CA PHE A 97 13.05 -6.05 7.05
C PHE A 97 14.16 -5.06 7.43
N ASP A 98 14.75 -5.24 8.61
CA ASP A 98 15.89 -4.43 9.03
C ASP A 98 17.11 -4.71 8.13
N PRO A 99 17.79 -3.68 7.58
CA PRO A 99 18.96 -3.87 6.72
C PRO A 99 20.16 -4.50 7.45
N GLU A 100 20.13 -4.55 8.79
CA GLU A 100 21.11 -5.27 9.62
C GLU A 100 20.62 -6.65 10.07
N ALA A 101 19.37 -7.03 9.75
CA ALA A 101 18.88 -8.37 10.03
C ALA A 101 19.68 -9.42 9.27
N LYS A 102 19.97 -10.54 9.95
CA LYS A 102 20.68 -11.67 9.36
C LYS A 102 19.71 -12.56 8.58
N ILE A 103 19.23 -12.05 7.45
CA ILE A 103 18.39 -12.78 6.51
C ILE A 103 19.14 -13.01 5.19
N MET A 104 18.80 -14.07 4.47
CA MET A 104 19.55 -14.46 3.27
C MET A 104 19.52 -13.42 2.16
N THR A 105 18.43 -12.65 2.04
CA THR A 105 18.30 -11.61 1.03
C THR A 105 19.13 -10.35 1.33
N MET A 106 19.81 -10.29 2.48
CA MET A 106 20.86 -9.29 2.77
C MET A 106 22.27 -9.74 2.39
N SER A 107 22.45 -10.98 1.91
CA SER A 107 23.76 -11.51 1.49
C SER A 107 24.03 -11.20 0.02
N ASP A 108 25.12 -10.47 -0.25
CA ASP A 108 25.60 -10.20 -1.61
C ASP A 108 25.89 -11.50 -2.38
N GLU A 109 26.50 -12.49 -1.74
CA GLU A 109 26.83 -13.80 -2.33
C GLU A 109 25.55 -14.54 -2.75
N PHE A 110 24.58 -14.64 -1.85
CA PHE A 110 23.32 -15.33 -2.14
C PHE A 110 22.55 -14.68 -3.29
N LEU A 111 22.45 -13.35 -3.30
CA LEU A 111 21.76 -12.64 -4.38
C LEU A 111 22.52 -12.75 -5.70
N HIS A 112 23.85 -12.79 -5.67
CA HIS A 112 24.65 -13.02 -6.87
C HIS A 112 24.39 -14.43 -7.44
N GLU A 113 24.41 -15.46 -6.60
CA GLU A 113 24.16 -16.85 -7.00
C GLU A 113 22.74 -17.10 -7.51
N THR A 114 21.77 -16.35 -6.99
CA THR A 114 20.36 -16.49 -7.35
C THR A 114 19.86 -15.44 -8.35
N ALA A 115 20.74 -14.53 -8.82
CA ALA A 115 20.36 -13.41 -9.68
C ALA A 115 19.64 -13.86 -10.97
N ASP A 116 20.02 -15.01 -11.53
CA ASP A 116 19.37 -15.59 -12.72
C ASP A 116 17.90 -15.98 -12.47
N TYR A 117 17.54 -16.35 -11.23
CA TYR A 117 16.16 -16.65 -10.86
C TYR A 117 15.32 -15.40 -10.60
N LEU A 118 15.97 -14.25 -10.42
CA LEU A 118 15.37 -12.95 -10.20
C LEU A 118 15.22 -12.13 -11.50
N ALA A 119 15.28 -12.79 -12.65
CA ALA A 119 15.09 -12.16 -13.96
C ALA A 119 13.76 -11.41 -14.06
N SER A 120 13.75 -10.29 -14.79
CA SER A 120 12.59 -9.40 -14.94
C SER A 120 12.01 -9.53 -16.35
N PRO A 121 10.68 -9.41 -16.54
CA PRO A 121 10.04 -9.42 -17.85
C PRO A 121 10.61 -8.46 -18.89
N ALA A 122 11.23 -7.36 -18.44
CA ALA A 122 11.84 -6.38 -19.33
C ALA A 122 12.99 -6.97 -20.19
N GLU A 123 13.58 -8.10 -19.79
CA GLU A 123 14.65 -8.77 -20.55
C GLU A 123 14.19 -9.28 -21.93
N LEU A 124 12.89 -9.55 -22.10
CA LEU A 124 12.32 -10.18 -23.30
C LEU A 124 11.85 -9.18 -24.36
N GLU A 125 11.98 -7.87 -24.10
CA GLU A 125 11.49 -6.78 -24.97
C GLU A 125 10.04 -7.04 -25.46
N ASP A 126 9.71 -6.65 -26.69
CA ASP A 126 8.38 -6.81 -27.30
C ASP A 126 8.12 -8.24 -27.85
N ASN A 127 9.04 -9.18 -27.71
CA ASN A 127 9.13 -10.36 -28.59
C ASN A 127 8.48 -11.66 -28.08
N PHE A 128 7.73 -11.66 -26.97
CA PHE A 128 7.31 -12.91 -26.33
C PHE A 128 5.81 -13.27 -26.42
N LYS A 129 5.53 -14.57 -26.60
CA LYS A 129 4.18 -15.15 -26.52
C LYS A 129 3.75 -15.29 -25.05
N LEU A 130 2.53 -14.86 -24.76
CA LEU A 130 2.01 -14.67 -23.40
C LEU A 130 2.04 -15.90 -22.48
N LEU A 131 1.58 -17.05 -22.98
CA LEU A 131 1.41 -18.27 -22.16
C LEU A 131 2.75 -18.92 -21.81
N SER A 132 3.77 -18.79 -22.67
CA SER A 132 5.12 -19.25 -22.34
C SER A 132 5.77 -18.38 -21.26
N GLY A 133 5.39 -17.09 -21.15
CA GLY A 133 6.02 -16.13 -20.23
C GLY A 133 5.69 -16.43 -18.78
N LYS A 134 4.40 -16.61 -18.46
CA LYS A 134 3.96 -16.94 -17.10
C LYS A 134 4.65 -18.20 -16.57
N SER A 135 4.62 -19.30 -17.34
CA SER A 135 5.22 -20.56 -16.92
C SER A 135 6.75 -20.52 -16.77
N TYR A 136 7.42 -19.64 -17.53
CA TYR A 136 8.86 -19.43 -17.41
C TYR A 136 9.21 -18.70 -16.11
N TYR A 137 8.62 -17.52 -15.87
CA TYR A 137 8.89 -16.74 -14.66
C TYR A 137 8.43 -17.46 -13.39
N MET A 138 7.34 -18.21 -13.45
CA MET A 138 6.88 -19.06 -12.36
C MET A 138 7.93 -20.11 -11.97
N LYS A 139 8.60 -20.75 -12.93
CA LYS A 139 9.68 -21.70 -12.64
C LYS A 139 10.91 -21.04 -12.04
N LEU A 140 11.26 -19.82 -12.49
CA LEU A 140 12.35 -19.05 -11.90
C LEU A 140 12.03 -18.65 -10.46
N PHE A 141 10.81 -18.16 -10.23
CA PHE A 141 10.30 -17.84 -8.91
C PHE A 141 10.36 -19.05 -7.96
N GLN A 142 9.86 -20.21 -8.39
CA GLN A 142 9.94 -21.45 -7.60
C GLN A 142 11.38 -21.86 -7.25
N LYS A 143 12.32 -21.70 -8.19
CA LYS A 143 13.75 -21.95 -7.92
C LYS A 143 14.31 -20.98 -6.89
N TYR A 144 13.99 -19.70 -7.01
CA TYR A 144 14.43 -18.68 -6.05
C TYR A 144 13.93 -18.98 -4.64
N ILE A 145 12.62 -19.23 -4.49
CA ILE A 145 12.01 -19.55 -3.20
C ILE A 145 12.62 -20.83 -2.62
N HIS A 146 12.84 -21.87 -3.43
CA HIS A 146 13.48 -23.09 -2.96
C HIS A 146 14.93 -22.86 -2.48
N SER A 147 15.71 -22.04 -3.20
CA SER A 147 17.07 -21.66 -2.79
C SER A 147 17.07 -20.89 -1.47
N ARG A 148 16.15 -19.93 -1.31
CA ARG A 148 15.99 -19.14 -0.07
C ARG A 148 15.60 -20.04 1.11
N ASP A 149 14.55 -20.85 0.95
CA ASP A 149 14.03 -21.73 2.01
C ASP A 149 15.09 -22.76 2.45
N SER A 150 15.90 -23.28 1.51
CA SER A 150 16.97 -24.25 1.80
C SER A 150 18.12 -23.64 2.60
N ALA A 151 18.38 -22.35 2.43
CA ALA A 151 19.45 -21.64 3.13
C ALA A 151 19.12 -21.38 4.61
N ASP A 152 17.83 -21.36 4.97
CA ASP A 152 17.41 -21.05 6.35
C ASP A 152 17.25 -22.28 7.24
N ASN A 153 17.49 -23.52 6.79
CA ASN A 153 17.12 -24.76 7.49
C ASN A 153 17.50 -24.84 8.99
N ASP A 154 18.57 -24.18 9.41
CA ASP A 154 19.05 -24.18 10.79
C ASP A 154 18.47 -23.04 11.68
N PHE A 155 17.51 -22.28 11.17
CA PHE A 155 16.88 -21.18 11.93
C PHE A 155 16.16 -21.70 13.17
N VAL A 156 16.50 -21.12 14.33
CA VAL A 156 15.85 -21.42 15.60
C VAL A 156 14.70 -20.43 15.83
N PRO A 157 13.46 -20.90 16.04
CA PRO A 157 12.32 -20.01 16.28
C PRO A 157 12.58 -19.05 17.45
N VAL A 158 12.21 -17.78 17.28
CA VAL A 158 12.36 -16.73 18.30
C VAL A 158 11.01 -16.36 18.92
N ASN A 159 11.01 -15.69 20.07
CA ASN A 159 9.77 -15.15 20.62
C ASN A 159 9.26 -13.97 19.78
N ILE A 160 7.95 -13.76 19.68
CA ILE A 160 7.33 -12.65 18.94
C ILE A 160 7.91 -11.27 19.29
N LYS A 161 8.33 -11.06 20.55
CA LYS A 161 8.97 -9.82 20.96
C LYS A 161 10.35 -9.62 20.33
N ASP A 162 11.13 -10.70 20.27
CA ASP A 162 12.48 -10.68 19.69
C ASP A 162 12.40 -10.70 18.16
N ALA A 163 11.35 -11.30 17.59
CA ALA A 163 11.08 -11.28 16.15
C ALA A 163 10.95 -9.84 15.60
N MET A 164 10.49 -8.88 16.40
CA MET A 164 10.38 -7.49 15.97
C MET A 164 11.74 -6.86 15.61
N GLU A 165 12.86 -7.40 16.10
CA GLU A 165 14.21 -6.95 15.72
C GLU A 165 14.54 -7.22 14.24
N TYR A 166 13.80 -8.11 13.57
CA TYR A 166 13.90 -8.32 12.13
C TYR A 166 13.16 -7.25 11.32
N VAL A 167 12.33 -6.41 11.96
CA VAL A 167 11.60 -5.32 11.30
C VAL A 167 12.38 -4.01 11.46
N TRP A 168 12.58 -3.31 10.34
CA TRP A 168 13.26 -2.03 10.33
C TRP A 168 12.46 -0.97 11.10
N LYS A 169 13.10 -0.36 12.09
CA LYS A 169 12.50 0.69 12.93
C LYS A 169 12.85 2.12 12.50
N GLY A 170 13.23 2.32 11.24
CA GLY A 170 13.48 3.67 10.71
C GLY A 170 14.66 4.39 11.37
N ASP A 171 15.65 3.66 11.89
CA ASP A 171 16.69 4.22 12.77
C ASP A 171 16.12 5.05 13.94
N GLY A 172 14.91 4.70 14.39
CA GLY A 172 14.15 5.35 15.46
C GLY A 172 13.42 6.64 15.08
N LYS A 173 13.55 7.14 13.84
CA LYS A 173 13.00 8.46 13.45
C LYS A 173 12.46 8.56 12.02
N ASN A 174 12.81 7.64 11.13
CA ASN A 174 12.41 7.68 9.73
C ASN A 174 10.98 7.13 9.60
N PRO A 175 9.99 7.97 9.22
CA PRO A 175 8.60 7.53 9.10
C PRO A 175 8.37 6.54 7.96
N ASN A 176 9.33 6.36 7.04
CA ASN A 176 9.26 5.35 6.00
C ASN A 176 9.22 3.90 6.55
N ALA A 177 9.48 3.68 7.83
CA ALA A 177 9.43 2.35 8.46
C ALA A 177 8.03 1.73 8.53
N ALA A 178 6.98 2.57 8.53
CA ALA A 178 5.59 2.13 8.59
C ALA A 178 4.78 2.92 7.56
N LEU A 179 4.15 2.22 6.63
CA LEU A 179 3.36 2.84 5.57
C LEU A 179 1.97 2.20 5.50
N THR A 180 0.99 3.01 5.12
CA THR A 180 -0.34 2.54 4.71
C THR A 180 -0.55 2.87 3.25
N ILE A 181 -1.01 1.88 2.49
CA ILE A 181 -1.40 2.06 1.10
C ILE A 181 -2.91 1.98 1.05
N PHE A 182 -3.54 2.97 0.41
CA PHE A 182 -4.95 2.91 0.05
C PHE A 182 -5.09 2.81 -1.47
N ARG A 183 -5.99 1.94 -1.93
CA ARG A 183 -6.43 1.88 -3.33
C ARG A 183 -7.80 2.52 -3.46
N HIS A 184 -7.93 3.41 -4.43
CA HIS A 184 -9.14 4.16 -4.72
C HIS A 184 -9.55 3.90 -6.16
N MET A 185 -10.27 2.80 -6.39
CA MET A 185 -10.70 2.30 -7.71
C MET A 185 -9.55 2.09 -8.72
N ASP A 186 -9.15 3.13 -9.43
CA ASP A 186 -8.10 3.14 -10.45
C ASP A 186 -6.97 4.13 -10.11
N SER A 187 -6.82 4.43 -8.82
CA SER A 187 -5.68 5.12 -8.25
C SER A 187 -5.30 4.53 -6.89
N ALA A 188 -4.19 4.98 -6.33
CA ALA A 188 -3.78 4.63 -4.99
C ALA A 188 -2.93 5.77 -4.41
N SER A 189 -2.69 5.69 -3.11
CA SER A 189 -1.90 6.64 -2.33
C SER A 189 -1.11 5.93 -1.24
N VAL A 190 -0.05 6.59 -0.77
CA VAL A 190 0.86 6.07 0.26
C VAL A 190 0.98 7.11 1.35
N ASN A 191 0.76 6.67 2.58
CA ASN A 191 0.80 7.52 3.76
C ASN A 191 1.74 6.91 4.80
N TYR A 192 2.32 7.77 5.63
CA TYR A 192 3.14 7.35 6.77
C TYR A 192 2.26 6.86 7.91
N GLY A 193 2.73 5.83 8.63
CA GLY A 193 2.04 5.24 9.77
C GLY A 193 1.01 4.17 9.38
N PHE A 194 0.38 3.61 10.40
CA PHE A 194 -0.67 2.60 10.31
C PHE A 194 -2.04 3.29 10.45
N ILE A 195 -2.73 3.43 9.32
CA ILE A 195 -3.98 4.18 9.18
C ILE A 195 -5.11 3.22 8.81
N GLY A 196 -6.33 3.52 9.22
CA GLY A 196 -7.54 2.70 9.08
C GLY A 196 -7.66 1.66 10.20
N ASP A 197 -8.63 0.76 10.13
CA ASP A 197 -8.64 -0.39 11.04
C ASP A 197 -7.51 -1.38 10.68
N TYR A 198 -7.31 -2.44 11.47
CA TYR A 198 -6.37 -3.50 11.15
C TYR A 198 -6.71 -4.13 9.79
N PRO A 199 -5.82 -4.04 8.78
CA PRO A 199 -6.15 -4.49 7.44
C PRO A 199 -6.15 -6.02 7.33
N GLU A 200 -6.87 -6.53 6.34
CA GLU A 200 -6.91 -7.95 6.01
C GLU A 200 -5.50 -8.51 5.74
N THR A 201 -4.66 -7.73 5.04
CA THR A 201 -3.29 -8.09 4.67
C THR A 201 -2.29 -7.01 5.07
N ALA A 202 -1.04 -7.42 5.23
CA ALA A 202 0.11 -6.53 5.35
C ALA A 202 1.33 -7.19 4.71
N TRP A 203 2.27 -6.37 4.25
CA TRP A 203 3.50 -6.85 3.60
C TRP A 203 4.71 -6.52 4.46
N VAL A 204 5.63 -7.48 4.54
CA VAL A 204 6.99 -7.25 5.04
C VAL A 204 7.93 -7.33 3.85
N ILE A 205 8.44 -6.18 3.40
CA ILE A 205 9.21 -6.06 2.17
C ILE A 205 10.70 -6.12 2.50
N ASP A 206 11.42 -7.04 1.85
CA ASP A 206 12.88 -7.08 1.90
C ASP A 206 13.54 -6.29 0.75
N PHE A 207 14.87 -6.27 0.72
CA PHE A 207 15.62 -5.61 -0.34
C PHE A 207 15.27 -6.13 -1.74
N SER A 208 15.25 -7.45 -1.90
CA SER A 208 15.08 -8.09 -3.21
C SER A 208 13.73 -7.71 -3.82
N VAL A 209 12.67 -7.69 -3.00
CA VAL A 209 11.32 -7.30 -3.41
C VAL A 209 11.28 -5.80 -3.71
N LEU A 210 11.78 -4.93 -2.82
CA LEU A 210 11.69 -3.48 -3.01
C LEU A 210 12.42 -3.00 -4.27
N GLU A 211 13.63 -3.50 -4.52
CA GLU A 211 14.40 -3.14 -5.70
C GLU A 211 13.73 -3.67 -6.97
N ARG A 212 13.31 -4.93 -7.00
CA ARG A 212 12.62 -5.52 -8.17
C ARG A 212 11.32 -4.79 -8.50
N ILE A 213 10.52 -4.41 -7.49
CA ILE A 213 9.30 -3.60 -7.71
C ILE A 213 9.65 -2.27 -8.39
N HIS A 214 10.67 -1.55 -7.89
CA HIS A 214 11.06 -0.26 -8.45
C HIS A 214 11.48 -0.37 -9.92
N TYR A 215 12.32 -1.36 -10.25
CA TYR A 215 12.77 -1.54 -11.63
C TYR A 215 11.67 -2.08 -12.55
N LEU A 216 10.79 -2.95 -12.05
CA LEU A 216 9.66 -3.47 -12.82
C LEU A 216 8.66 -2.37 -13.21
N LEU A 217 8.37 -1.47 -12.26
CA LEU A 217 7.22 -0.56 -12.35
C LEU A 217 7.60 0.90 -12.64
N VAL A 218 8.87 1.27 -12.48
CA VAL A 218 9.35 2.65 -12.65
C VAL A 218 10.52 2.71 -13.63
N ALA A 219 11.70 2.23 -13.22
CA ALA A 219 12.93 2.47 -13.97
C ALA A 219 13.02 1.68 -15.29
N GLY A 220 12.52 0.44 -15.28
CA GLY A 220 12.50 -0.46 -16.44
C GLY A 220 11.12 -0.62 -17.09
N PHE A 221 10.13 0.18 -16.68
CA PHE A 221 8.79 0.11 -17.27
C PHE A 221 8.73 0.86 -18.60
N ASP A 222 8.39 0.15 -19.69
CA ASP A 222 8.22 0.77 -21.00
C ASP A 222 6.79 1.27 -21.20
N VAL A 223 6.61 2.59 -21.14
CA VAL A 223 5.32 3.26 -21.37
C VAL A 223 4.82 3.15 -22.80
N TYR A 224 5.71 2.87 -23.76
CA TYR A 224 5.39 2.65 -25.17
C TYR A 224 5.35 1.17 -25.54
N GLY A 225 5.70 0.29 -24.59
CA GLY A 225 5.75 -1.16 -24.77
C GLY A 225 4.38 -1.75 -25.09
N ASN A 226 4.39 -2.90 -25.77
CA ASN A 226 3.16 -3.53 -26.24
C ASN A 226 2.30 -4.11 -25.08
N LEU A 227 1.08 -4.57 -25.41
CA LEU A 227 0.18 -5.16 -24.42
C LEU A 227 0.79 -6.36 -23.68
N GLY A 228 1.68 -7.11 -24.34
CA GLY A 228 2.43 -8.22 -23.74
C GLY A 228 3.39 -7.77 -22.63
N HIS A 229 4.08 -6.64 -22.82
CA HIS A 229 4.92 -6.04 -21.78
C HIS A 229 4.09 -5.69 -20.53
N GLN A 230 3.00 -4.94 -20.71
CA GLN A 230 2.11 -4.55 -19.59
C GLN A 230 1.55 -5.78 -18.85
N LEU A 231 1.24 -6.84 -19.59
CA LEU A 231 0.70 -8.07 -19.06
C LEU A 231 1.74 -8.89 -18.28
N ASN A 232 2.95 -9.03 -18.80
CA ASN A 232 4.02 -9.72 -18.08
C ASN A 232 4.46 -8.95 -16.83
N THR A 233 4.51 -7.62 -16.89
CA THR A 233 4.77 -6.75 -15.74
C THR A 233 3.74 -6.99 -14.63
N ARG A 234 2.46 -7.06 -14.98
CA ARG A 234 1.40 -7.37 -14.01
C ARG A 234 1.55 -8.78 -13.42
N LEU A 235 1.75 -9.80 -14.25
CA LEU A 235 1.93 -11.18 -13.79
C LEU A 235 3.13 -11.30 -12.84
N TYR A 236 4.19 -10.54 -13.10
CA TYR A 236 5.36 -10.53 -12.23
C TYR A 236 5.11 -9.80 -10.91
N MET A 237 4.28 -8.75 -10.92
CA MET A 237 3.87 -8.08 -9.68
C MET A 237 3.09 -9.00 -8.75
N ASP A 238 2.33 -9.96 -9.27
CA ASP A 238 1.66 -10.98 -8.45
C ASP A 238 2.68 -11.79 -7.62
N PHE A 239 3.82 -12.16 -8.20
CA PHE A 239 4.89 -12.84 -7.46
C PHE A 239 5.50 -11.94 -6.38
N LEU A 240 5.81 -10.68 -6.71
CA LEU A 240 6.41 -9.74 -5.75
C LEU A 240 5.47 -9.42 -4.58
N ARG A 241 4.17 -9.32 -4.84
CA ARG A 241 3.15 -9.20 -3.80
C ARG A 241 3.12 -10.44 -2.90
N THR A 242 3.03 -11.62 -3.51
CA THR A 242 3.06 -12.90 -2.77
C THR A 242 4.29 -12.94 -1.86
N GLU A 243 5.49 -12.58 -2.35
CA GLU A 243 6.69 -12.56 -1.51
C GLU A 243 6.54 -11.67 -0.27
N GLY A 244 5.99 -10.46 -0.42
CA GLY A 244 5.75 -9.55 0.69
C GLY A 244 4.70 -10.04 1.69
N GLU A 245 3.62 -10.64 1.21
CA GLU A 245 2.56 -11.25 2.02
C GLU A 245 3.07 -12.50 2.76
N ASP A 246 3.86 -13.34 2.09
CA ASP A 246 4.47 -14.54 2.65
C ASP A 246 5.47 -14.20 3.75
N HIS A 247 6.26 -13.13 3.58
CA HIS A 247 7.12 -12.64 4.64
C HIS A 247 6.32 -12.21 5.87
N PHE A 248 5.17 -11.57 5.71
CA PHE A 248 4.29 -11.26 6.84
C PHE A 248 3.74 -12.53 7.50
N LEU A 249 3.27 -13.49 6.70
CA LEU A 249 2.80 -14.78 7.19
C LEU A 249 3.89 -15.57 7.93
N ALA A 250 5.17 -15.42 7.56
CA ALA A 250 6.29 -16.07 8.24
C ALA A 250 6.45 -15.63 9.71
N PHE A 251 5.93 -14.46 10.09
CA PHE A 251 5.87 -14.04 11.49
C PHE A 251 4.76 -14.74 12.27
N LEU A 252 3.74 -15.31 11.61
CA LEU A 252 2.61 -15.94 12.27
C LEU A 252 2.88 -17.42 12.61
N PRO A 253 2.12 -18.03 13.56
CA PRO A 253 2.23 -19.45 13.87
C PRO A 253 1.93 -20.34 12.67
N VAL A 254 2.68 -21.42 12.49
CA VAL A 254 2.54 -22.36 11.35
C VAL A 254 1.11 -22.88 11.19
N ASP A 255 0.43 -23.20 12.29
CA ASP A 255 -0.92 -23.78 12.27
C ASP A 255 -2.01 -22.79 11.81
N LYS A 256 -1.69 -21.49 11.69
CA LYS A 256 -2.63 -20.44 11.25
C LYS A 256 -2.37 -19.91 9.85
N ARG A 257 -1.14 -20.03 9.33
CA ARG A 257 -0.73 -19.42 8.05
C ARG A 257 -1.62 -19.87 6.90
N GLN A 258 -1.90 -21.17 6.79
CA GLN A 258 -2.71 -21.68 5.70
C GLN A 258 -4.13 -21.14 5.75
N ASP A 259 -4.77 -21.09 6.93
CA ASP A 259 -6.13 -20.58 7.07
C ASP A 259 -6.22 -19.08 6.73
N ILE A 260 -5.25 -18.29 7.22
CA ILE A 260 -5.17 -16.85 6.94
C ILE A 260 -4.90 -16.62 5.46
N ARG A 261 -3.89 -17.28 4.89
CA ARG A 261 -3.60 -17.20 3.45
C ARG A 261 -4.80 -17.64 2.63
N ASP A 262 -5.47 -18.72 3.02
CA ASP A 262 -6.66 -19.20 2.33
C ASP A 262 -7.79 -18.18 2.36
N SER A 263 -7.98 -17.46 3.47
CA SER A 263 -8.96 -16.35 3.54
C SER A 263 -8.66 -15.24 2.55
N TRP A 264 -7.38 -14.88 2.35
CA TRP A 264 -6.99 -13.91 1.33
C TRP A 264 -7.15 -14.49 -0.09
N TYR A 265 -7.02 -15.82 -0.25
CA TYR A 265 -6.98 -16.51 -1.53
C TYR A 265 -8.24 -17.35 -1.84
N GLN A 266 -9.43 -16.72 -1.80
CA GLN A 266 -10.75 -17.36 -2.03
C GLN A 266 -11.27 -17.33 -3.49
N GLY A 267 -12.27 -18.17 -3.79
CA GLY A 267 -12.94 -18.18 -5.09
C GLY A 267 -12.00 -18.51 -6.26
N ILE A 268 -11.94 -17.63 -7.26
CA ILE A 268 -11.10 -17.81 -8.46
C ILE A 268 -9.60 -17.77 -8.12
N ARG A 269 -9.20 -17.22 -6.96
CA ARG A 269 -7.81 -17.27 -6.45
C ARG A 269 -7.30 -18.70 -6.15
N LYS A 270 -8.18 -19.71 -6.07
CA LYS A 270 -7.79 -21.10 -5.76
C LYS A 270 -6.79 -21.68 -6.75
N SER A 271 -6.85 -21.31 -8.04
CA SER A 271 -5.91 -21.80 -9.06
C SER A 271 -4.51 -21.18 -9.00
N ASN A 272 -4.36 -20.04 -8.31
CA ASN A 272 -3.05 -19.37 -8.18
C ASN A 272 -2.22 -19.95 -7.02
N LYS A 273 -2.85 -20.69 -6.08
CA LYS A 273 -2.12 -21.45 -5.05
C LYS A 273 -1.14 -22.46 -5.67
N ASP A 274 -1.48 -22.97 -6.87
CA ASP A 274 -0.67 -23.95 -7.59
C ASP A 274 0.52 -23.32 -8.33
N ASP A 275 0.51 -21.99 -8.57
CA ASP A 275 1.58 -21.30 -9.30
C ASP A 275 2.88 -21.23 -8.46
N GLU A 276 2.78 -21.19 -7.13
CA GLU A 276 3.93 -21.10 -6.24
C GLU A 276 4.56 -22.47 -5.90
N GLY A 277 3.83 -23.56 -6.14
CA GLY A 277 4.24 -24.90 -5.72
C GLY A 277 4.12 -25.15 -4.21
N ALA A 278 4.59 -26.31 -3.75
CA ALA A 278 4.60 -26.63 -2.32
C ALA A 278 5.68 -25.79 -1.62
N VAL A 279 5.26 -24.72 -0.93
CA VAL A 279 6.20 -23.80 -0.28
C VAL A 279 6.57 -24.29 1.11
N SER A 280 7.83 -24.69 1.30
CA SER A 280 8.35 -25.27 2.54
C SER A 280 8.28 -24.32 3.75
N TRP A 281 8.43 -23.01 3.53
CA TRP A 281 8.38 -22.02 4.61
C TRP A 281 7.04 -22.02 5.36
N LEU A 282 5.93 -22.39 4.72
CA LEU A 282 4.60 -22.46 5.37
C LEU A 282 4.59 -23.42 6.56
N SER A 283 5.42 -24.47 6.51
CA SER A 283 5.47 -25.52 7.53
C SER A 283 6.57 -25.32 8.56
N LYS A 284 7.37 -24.24 8.43
CA LYS A 284 8.51 -23.97 9.29
C LYS A 284 8.20 -22.90 10.31
N GLU A 285 8.37 -23.22 11.59
CA GLU A 285 8.14 -22.27 12.67
C GLU A 285 9.31 -21.28 12.76
N PHE A 286 9.01 -19.99 12.74
CA PHE A 286 10.02 -18.92 12.87
C PHE A 286 9.78 -18.08 14.12
N VAL A 287 8.51 -17.93 14.52
CA VAL A 287 8.11 -17.03 15.60
C VAL A 287 7.12 -17.72 16.52
N THR A 288 7.38 -17.65 17.81
CA THR A 288 6.60 -18.31 18.86
C THR A 288 6.16 -17.32 19.94
N GLY A 289 5.32 -17.77 20.88
CA GLY A 289 4.98 -16.97 22.06
C GLY A 289 3.77 -16.05 21.93
N TYR A 290 2.96 -16.27 20.88
CA TYR A 290 1.60 -15.74 20.77
C TYR A 290 0.73 -16.18 21.95
N LYS A 291 -0.18 -15.32 22.40
CA LYS A 291 -0.99 -15.52 23.60
C LYS A 291 -2.50 -15.48 23.35
N THR A 292 -2.92 -14.98 22.20
CA THR A 292 -4.32 -14.79 21.85
C THR A 292 -4.79 -15.80 20.81
N GLY A 293 -6.11 -15.95 20.69
CA GLY A 293 -6.72 -16.71 19.59
C GLY A 293 -6.70 -16.00 18.24
N ASN A 294 -6.17 -14.77 18.17
CA ASN A 294 -6.05 -13.97 16.95
C ASN A 294 -4.58 -13.49 16.80
N PRO A 295 -3.68 -14.36 16.33
CA PRO A 295 -2.26 -14.04 16.24
C PRO A 295 -1.97 -12.93 15.22
N GLN A 296 -2.79 -12.75 14.19
CA GLN A 296 -2.61 -11.64 13.24
C GLN A 296 -2.81 -10.29 13.92
N LEU A 297 -3.88 -10.14 14.71
CA LEU A 297 -4.10 -8.94 15.51
C LEU A 297 -2.99 -8.73 16.55
N GLU A 298 -2.52 -9.81 17.20
CA GLU A 298 -1.42 -9.73 18.17
C GLU A 298 -0.11 -9.28 17.50
N LEU A 299 0.18 -9.73 16.27
CA LEU A 299 1.33 -9.28 15.50
C LEU A 299 1.22 -7.79 15.14
N TYR A 300 0.07 -7.33 14.67
CA TYR A 300 -0.15 -5.90 14.42
C TYR A 300 0.09 -5.05 15.67
N GLN A 301 -0.40 -5.50 16.82
CA GLN A 301 -0.19 -4.82 18.09
C GLN A 301 1.28 -4.85 18.55
N GLN A 302 2.02 -5.93 18.27
CA GLN A 302 3.47 -5.96 18.52
C GLN A 302 4.22 -4.98 17.61
N LEU A 303 3.86 -4.89 16.33
CA LEU A 303 4.43 -3.92 15.40
C LEU A 303 4.15 -2.48 15.87
N GLU A 304 2.93 -2.17 16.26
CA GLU A 304 2.56 -0.87 16.84
C GLU A 304 3.38 -0.53 18.08
N LEU A 305 3.55 -1.50 19.00
CA LEU A 305 4.34 -1.31 20.20
C LEU A 305 5.83 -1.09 19.89
N TYR A 306 6.39 -1.87 18.97
CA TYR A 306 7.81 -1.83 18.61
C TYR A 306 8.18 -0.56 17.84
N LEU A 307 7.38 -0.17 16.85
CA LEU A 307 7.61 1.00 16.01
C LEU A 307 7.19 2.31 16.70
N GLY A 308 6.34 2.24 17.74
CA GLY A 308 5.97 3.37 18.56
C GLY A 308 5.36 4.51 17.75
N SER A 309 5.89 5.73 17.88
CA SER A 309 5.35 6.90 17.17
C SER A 309 5.47 6.85 15.65
N LEU A 310 6.26 5.92 15.08
CA LEU A 310 6.38 5.77 13.63
C LEU A 310 5.09 5.20 13.01
N THR A 311 4.26 4.51 13.80
CA THR A 311 2.94 4.03 13.34
C THR A 311 1.88 5.11 13.34
N GLY A 312 2.20 6.33 13.77
CA GLY A 312 1.29 7.46 13.85
C GLY A 312 0.76 7.69 15.27
N ASP A 313 -0.42 8.28 15.37
CA ASP A 313 -1.07 8.64 16.65
C ASP A 313 -2.00 7.54 17.20
N GLY A 314 -1.92 6.32 16.63
CA GLY A 314 -2.79 5.20 16.94
C GLY A 314 -4.15 5.24 16.23
N ASP A 315 -4.32 6.17 15.28
CA ASP A 315 -5.55 6.38 14.50
C ASP A 315 -6.80 6.47 15.36
N TYR A 316 -6.95 7.64 15.99
CA TYR A 316 -8.07 7.90 16.88
C TYR A 316 -9.43 7.67 16.21
N ILE A 317 -9.58 7.97 14.92
CA ILE A 317 -10.88 7.92 14.27
C ILE A 317 -11.29 6.46 14.00
N ASN A 318 -10.35 5.61 13.58
CA ASN A 318 -10.68 4.27 13.12
C ASN A 318 -10.48 3.18 14.20
N ARG A 319 -9.49 3.30 15.10
CA ARG A 319 -9.12 2.21 16.04
C ARG A 319 -9.41 2.50 17.52
N CYS A 320 -9.72 3.75 17.88
CA CYS A 320 -9.87 4.11 19.29
C CYS A 320 -11.20 3.65 19.90
N THR A 321 -11.12 2.71 20.85
CA THR A 321 -12.29 2.12 21.53
C THR A 321 -12.54 2.68 22.94
N ASN A 322 -11.67 3.54 23.47
CA ASN A 322 -11.76 4.03 24.85
C ASN A 322 -11.24 5.48 25.00
N ASP A 323 -11.53 6.12 26.14
CA ASP A 323 -11.16 7.53 26.36
C ASP A 323 -9.64 7.79 26.45
N LYS A 324 -8.79 6.74 26.56
CA LYS A 324 -7.34 6.91 26.73
C LYS A 324 -6.63 7.30 25.42
N CYS A 325 -7.16 6.89 24.26
CA CYS A 325 -6.61 7.23 22.95
C CYS A 325 -7.13 8.56 22.40
N LYS A 326 -7.83 9.35 23.21
CA LYS A 326 -8.42 10.64 22.81
C LYS A 326 -7.36 11.72 22.53
N PRO A 327 -7.41 12.38 21.36
CA PRO A 327 -6.48 13.46 21.03
C PRO A 327 -6.79 14.72 21.84
N LYS A 328 -5.73 15.51 22.09
CA LYS A 328 -5.82 16.80 22.77
C LYS A 328 -6.19 17.90 21.77
N VAL A 329 -7.47 17.99 21.42
CA VAL A 329 -8.00 19.00 20.49
C VAL A 329 -9.13 19.84 21.13
N LYS A 330 -9.52 20.94 20.46
CA LYS A 330 -10.64 21.79 20.88
C LYS A 330 -11.94 20.99 20.95
N LYS A 331 -12.87 21.39 21.82
CA LYS A 331 -14.16 20.70 22.05
C LYS A 331 -14.95 20.43 20.76
N ASN A 332 -15.05 21.41 19.86
CA ASN A 332 -15.81 21.26 18.63
C ASN A 332 -15.11 20.33 17.63
N VAL A 333 -13.77 20.38 17.52
CA VAL A 333 -13.01 19.42 16.70
C VAL A 333 -13.20 18.00 17.22
N LEU A 334 -13.13 17.81 18.54
CA LEU A 334 -13.41 16.52 19.17
C LEU A 334 -14.83 16.03 18.91
N ARG A 335 -15.84 16.92 18.90
CA ARG A 335 -17.23 16.58 18.56
C ARG A 335 -17.30 15.99 17.15
N VAL A 336 -16.65 16.64 16.18
CA VAL A 336 -16.57 16.17 14.80
C VAL A 336 -15.79 14.85 14.69
N ASP A 337 -14.61 14.75 15.31
CA ASP A 337 -13.82 13.51 15.30
C ASP A 337 -14.63 12.33 15.87
N LYS A 338 -15.41 12.54 16.93
CA LYS A 338 -16.31 11.51 17.50
C LYS A 338 -17.47 11.12 16.58
N ALA A 339 -18.02 12.07 15.82
CA ALA A 339 -19.00 11.76 14.80
C ALA A 339 -18.34 10.93 13.69
N MET A 340 -17.16 11.32 13.22
CA MET A 340 -16.40 10.59 12.21
C MET A 340 -15.99 9.18 12.68
N GLN A 341 -15.74 8.97 13.98
CA GLN A 341 -15.59 7.64 14.56
C GLN A 341 -16.84 6.77 14.40
N GLN A 342 -18.04 7.35 14.44
CA GLN A 342 -19.25 6.57 14.15
C GLN A 342 -19.36 6.30 12.65
N ALA A 343 -18.97 7.24 11.80
CA ALA A 343 -19.03 7.05 10.35
C ALA A 343 -18.08 5.92 9.89
N ALA A 344 -16.88 5.86 10.46
CA ALA A 344 -15.90 4.79 10.21
C ALA A 344 -16.39 3.37 10.52
N LYS A 345 -17.50 3.22 11.27
CA LYS A 345 -18.12 1.91 11.55
C LYS A 345 -19.02 1.41 10.42
N MET A 346 -19.17 2.18 9.34
CA MET A 346 -19.90 1.75 8.15
C MET A 346 -19.20 0.53 7.53
N ASP A 347 -19.94 -0.57 7.38
CA ASP A 347 -19.43 -1.82 6.84
C ASP A 347 -20.47 -2.57 5.99
N GLY A 348 -20.01 -3.63 5.35
CA GLY A 348 -20.83 -4.55 4.59
C GLY A 348 -21.38 -3.99 3.28
N SER A 349 -22.47 -4.59 2.81
CA SER A 349 -22.86 -4.49 1.40
C SER A 349 -23.32 -3.10 0.96
N VAL A 350 -23.69 -2.21 1.89
CA VAL A 350 -24.06 -0.83 1.54
C VAL A 350 -22.85 -0.03 1.07
N VAL A 351 -21.62 -0.38 1.48
CA VAL A 351 -20.40 0.32 1.08
C VAL A 351 -20.24 0.36 -0.45
N GLN A 352 -20.77 -0.63 -1.16
CA GLN A 352 -20.72 -0.66 -2.63
C GLN A 352 -21.43 0.53 -3.31
N VAL A 353 -22.43 1.15 -2.66
CA VAL A 353 -23.17 2.28 -3.26
C VAL A 353 -22.44 3.61 -3.03
N LEU A 354 -21.50 3.64 -2.08
CA LEU A 354 -20.71 4.80 -1.72
C LEU A 354 -19.63 5.10 -2.76
N PRO A 355 -19.15 6.36 -2.83
CA PRO A 355 -17.92 6.70 -3.56
C PRO A 355 -16.70 6.00 -2.94
N ASP A 356 -15.68 5.71 -3.76
CA ASP A 356 -14.42 5.14 -3.27
C ASP A 356 -13.73 6.12 -2.31
N VAL A 357 -13.67 7.41 -2.70
CA VAL A 357 -13.21 8.50 -1.84
C VAL A 357 -14.20 9.66 -1.89
N ALA A 358 -14.72 10.06 -0.73
CA ALA A 358 -15.46 11.30 -0.56
C ALA A 358 -14.72 12.27 0.34
N PHE A 359 -14.64 13.54 -0.06
CA PHE A 359 -14.17 14.59 0.85
C PHE A 359 -15.35 15.19 1.60
N VAL A 360 -15.17 15.41 2.90
CA VAL A 360 -16.15 16.06 3.77
C VAL A 360 -15.57 17.37 4.23
N ARG A 361 -16.28 18.47 3.97
CA ARG A 361 -16.03 19.77 4.58
C ARG A 361 -17.02 19.98 5.70
N VAL A 362 -16.52 20.12 6.93
CA VAL A 362 -17.33 20.46 8.10
C VAL A 362 -17.22 21.97 8.36
N LYS A 363 -18.32 22.69 8.12
CA LYS A 363 -18.43 24.14 8.36
C LYS A 363 -18.49 24.40 9.86
N MET A 364 -17.46 25.07 10.40
CA MET A 364 -17.32 25.28 11.84
C MET A 364 -18.05 26.52 12.38
N GLY A 365 -18.83 27.20 11.51
CA GLY A 365 -19.61 28.42 11.85
C GLY A 365 -18.77 29.69 11.95
N GLY A 366 -17.46 29.60 11.69
CA GLY A 366 -16.49 30.70 11.70
C GLY A 366 -16.04 31.09 10.30
N LYS A 367 -14.74 31.35 10.14
CA LYS A 367 -14.16 31.63 8.82
C LYS A 367 -13.93 30.31 8.07
N PRO A 368 -13.89 30.31 6.72
CA PRO A 368 -13.58 29.11 5.95
C PRO A 368 -12.25 28.43 6.33
N GLU A 369 -11.27 29.17 6.87
CA GLU A 369 -10.01 28.61 7.35
C GLU A 369 -10.14 27.80 8.66
N ASP A 370 -11.25 27.97 9.38
CA ASP A 370 -11.55 27.21 10.61
C ASP A 370 -12.27 25.89 10.29
N ASP A 371 -12.76 25.72 9.06
CA ASP A 371 -13.47 24.51 8.62
C ASP A 371 -12.54 23.29 8.61
N LEU A 372 -13.12 22.10 8.81
CA LEU A 372 -12.35 20.85 8.87
C LEU A 372 -12.53 20.04 7.58
N ALA A 373 -11.44 19.42 7.13
CA ALA A 373 -11.43 18.45 6.04
C ALA A 373 -11.29 17.03 6.58
N TYR A 374 -12.12 16.14 6.04
CA TYR A 374 -11.99 14.70 6.21
C TYR A 374 -12.10 14.01 4.85
N SER A 375 -11.56 12.80 4.76
CA SER A 375 -11.85 11.88 3.67
C SER A 375 -12.49 10.62 4.22
N MET A 376 -13.57 10.19 3.59
CA MET A 376 -14.24 8.93 3.83
C MET A 376 -13.84 7.99 2.68
N ILE A 377 -13.16 6.91 3.01
CA ILE A 377 -12.56 5.96 2.08
C ILE A 377 -13.32 4.65 2.21
N SER A 378 -13.90 4.19 1.11
CA SER A 378 -14.58 2.90 1.05
C SER A 378 -13.55 1.82 0.74
N ASN A 379 -13.28 0.94 1.71
CA ASN A 379 -12.38 -0.19 1.55
C ASN A 379 -13.18 -1.38 1.05
N LYS A 380 -13.07 -1.70 -0.24
CA LYS A 380 -13.79 -2.83 -0.81
C LYS A 380 -13.01 -4.11 -0.58
N SER A 381 -13.70 -5.16 -0.18
CA SER A 381 -13.10 -6.49 -0.07
C SER A 381 -13.28 -7.29 -1.37
N TYR A 382 -12.28 -8.13 -1.66
CA TYR A 382 -12.15 -8.85 -2.90
C TYR A 382 -11.87 -10.33 -2.65
N LYS A 383 -12.74 -11.19 -3.18
CA LYS A 383 -12.43 -12.60 -3.38
C LYS A 383 -11.24 -12.79 -4.31
N SER A 384 -11.02 -11.89 -5.29
CA SER A 384 -9.88 -11.93 -6.23
C SER A 384 -9.33 -10.55 -6.63
N VAL A 385 -8.02 -10.34 -6.43
CA VAL A 385 -7.23 -9.26 -7.04
C VAL A 385 -6.23 -9.81 -8.08
N THR A 386 -6.42 -10.97 -8.69
CA THR A 386 -5.43 -11.51 -9.65
C THR A 386 -5.98 -11.71 -11.05
N SER A 387 -7.30 -11.85 -11.22
CA SER A 387 -7.84 -12.26 -12.52
C SER A 387 -7.85 -11.17 -13.59
N MET A 388 -7.37 -11.57 -14.77
CA MET A 388 -7.07 -10.72 -15.93
C MET A 388 -8.01 -10.89 -17.12
N PHE A 389 -8.86 -11.93 -17.13
CA PHE A 389 -9.63 -12.27 -18.34
C PHE A 389 -11.05 -11.72 -18.29
N ALA A 390 -11.46 -11.09 -19.40
CA ALA A 390 -12.66 -10.26 -19.59
C ALA A 390 -14.02 -10.99 -19.51
N ASN A 391 -14.07 -12.23 -19.04
CA ASN A 391 -15.31 -13.00 -18.91
C ASN A 391 -15.89 -13.00 -17.48
N GLU A 392 -15.29 -12.26 -16.55
CA GLU A 392 -15.70 -12.23 -15.15
C GLU A 392 -16.52 -10.99 -14.83
N LYS A 393 -17.66 -11.20 -14.17
CA LYS A 393 -18.44 -10.09 -13.64
C LYS A 393 -17.76 -9.58 -12.36
N LEU A 394 -17.81 -8.27 -12.13
CA LEU A 394 -17.37 -7.64 -10.87
C LEU A 394 -17.94 -8.35 -9.63
N GLU A 395 -19.17 -8.87 -9.74
CA GLU A 395 -19.88 -9.64 -8.70
C GLU A 395 -19.12 -10.89 -8.24
N ASP A 396 -18.39 -11.57 -9.14
CA ASP A 396 -17.67 -12.80 -8.84
C ASP A 396 -16.36 -12.53 -8.07
N ARG A 397 -15.88 -11.29 -8.11
CA ARG A 397 -14.61 -10.86 -7.49
C ARG A 397 -14.77 -10.18 -6.14
N ARG A 398 -15.96 -9.72 -5.78
CA ARG A 398 -16.20 -8.91 -4.58
C ARG A 398 -16.66 -9.75 -3.40
N ASP A 399 -16.19 -9.38 -2.21
CA ASP A 399 -16.75 -9.83 -0.94
C ASP A 399 -17.45 -8.67 -0.22
N TYR A 400 -18.67 -8.38 -0.66
CA TYR A 400 -19.44 -7.24 -0.16
C TYR A 400 -19.70 -7.27 1.34
N LYS A 401 -19.61 -8.42 2.02
CA LYS A 401 -19.86 -8.50 3.46
C LYS A 401 -18.70 -7.98 4.29
N GLU A 402 -17.50 -8.05 3.73
CA GLU A 402 -16.25 -7.63 4.36
C GLU A 402 -15.79 -6.24 3.88
N ASP A 403 -16.62 -5.53 3.10
CA ASP A 403 -16.38 -4.13 2.79
C ASP A 403 -16.37 -3.31 4.10
N THR A 404 -15.43 -2.39 4.25
CA THR A 404 -15.30 -1.53 5.44
C THR A 404 -15.12 -0.06 5.04
N GLN A 405 -15.02 0.83 6.03
CA GLN A 405 -14.73 2.24 5.82
C GLN A 405 -13.55 2.70 6.68
N THR A 406 -12.70 3.53 6.07
CA THR A 406 -11.70 4.32 6.79
C THR A 406 -12.04 5.80 6.69
N VAL A 407 -11.93 6.53 7.81
CA VAL A 407 -12.09 7.99 7.82
C VAL A 407 -10.82 8.65 8.32
N VAL A 408 -10.31 9.62 7.55
CA VAL A 408 -9.06 10.33 7.85
C VAL A 408 -9.28 11.84 7.91
N ARG A 409 -8.52 12.54 8.75
CA ARG A 409 -8.64 14.00 8.93
C ARG A 409 -7.65 14.78 8.07
N TRP A 410 -7.70 14.51 6.77
CA TRP A 410 -7.02 15.23 5.69
C TRP A 410 -7.66 14.84 4.36
N LEU A 411 -7.17 15.41 3.26
CA LEU A 411 -7.63 15.12 1.90
C LEU A 411 -6.82 13.97 1.28
N GLU A 412 -7.44 12.81 1.16
CA GLU A 412 -6.81 11.56 0.74
C GLU A 412 -6.89 11.34 -0.78
N GLY A 413 -5.79 10.87 -1.37
CA GLY A 413 -5.75 10.56 -2.81
C GLY A 413 -5.81 11.78 -3.74
N SER A 414 -5.79 11.52 -5.04
CA SER A 414 -5.76 12.55 -6.09
C SER A 414 -7.07 12.74 -6.86
N TYR A 415 -8.04 11.84 -6.64
CA TYR A 415 -9.30 11.78 -7.39
C TYR A 415 -10.49 11.66 -6.44
N PRO A 416 -10.93 12.74 -5.80
CA PRO A 416 -12.15 12.68 -5.01
C PRO A 416 -13.32 12.33 -5.93
N ASN A 417 -14.06 11.29 -5.56
CA ASN A 417 -15.25 10.87 -6.31
C ASN A 417 -16.47 11.71 -5.94
N PHE A 418 -16.52 12.27 -4.74
CA PHE A 418 -17.66 13.05 -4.29
C PHE A 418 -17.30 14.01 -3.16
N PHE A 419 -18.10 15.05 -2.95
CA PHE A 419 -17.97 15.99 -1.85
C PHE A 419 -19.24 16.02 -1.00
N TYR A 420 -19.06 16.03 0.31
CA TYR A 420 -20.09 16.35 1.29
C TYR A 420 -19.74 17.65 1.99
N VAL A 421 -20.76 18.47 2.26
CA VAL A 421 -20.62 19.71 3.02
C VAL A 421 -21.65 19.69 4.13
N VAL A 422 -21.21 19.79 5.38
CA VAL A 422 -22.05 19.64 6.57
C VAL A 422 -21.74 20.75 7.57
N ALA A 423 -22.75 21.30 8.22
CA ALA A 423 -22.55 22.24 9.32
C ALA A 423 -22.21 21.50 10.61
N LEU A 424 -21.39 22.10 11.48
CA LEU A 424 -21.04 21.52 12.79
C LEU A 424 -22.28 21.11 13.62
N ASP A 425 -23.37 21.84 13.50
CA ASP A 425 -24.59 21.54 14.27
C ASP A 425 -25.37 20.34 13.74
N ASP A 426 -25.15 19.95 12.49
CA ASP A 426 -25.77 18.79 11.84
C ASP A 426 -24.86 17.55 11.84
N ILE A 427 -23.66 17.62 12.45
CA ILE A 427 -22.64 16.57 12.27
C ILE A 427 -23.07 15.20 12.81
N GLU A 428 -23.78 15.14 13.95
CA GLU A 428 -24.32 13.89 14.46
C GLU A 428 -25.41 13.33 13.55
N ARG A 429 -26.33 14.19 13.10
CA ARG A 429 -27.41 13.79 12.19
C ARG A 429 -26.88 13.29 10.84
N PHE A 430 -25.85 13.95 10.30
CA PHE A 430 -25.16 13.51 9.10
C PHE A 430 -24.66 12.07 9.23
N VAL A 431 -23.98 11.74 10.34
CA VAL A 431 -23.45 10.38 10.51
C VAL A 431 -24.54 9.36 10.83
N GLU A 432 -25.58 9.75 11.58
CA GLU A 432 -26.74 8.89 11.81
C GLU A 432 -27.45 8.54 10.50
N GLU A 433 -27.73 9.53 9.64
CA GLU A 433 -28.32 9.31 8.32
C GLU A 433 -27.37 8.52 7.40
N TYR A 434 -26.06 8.77 7.50
CA TYR A 434 -25.05 8.03 6.74
C TYR A 434 -25.08 6.54 7.07
N ASN A 435 -24.97 6.19 8.36
CA ASN A 435 -24.93 4.80 8.83
C ASN A 435 -26.28 4.07 8.74
N ALA A 436 -27.38 4.80 8.61
CA ALA A 436 -28.70 4.21 8.43
C ALA A 436 -28.97 3.73 6.99
N MET A 437 -28.11 4.12 6.02
CA MET A 437 -28.29 3.70 4.63
C MET A 437 -28.10 2.19 4.49
N THR A 438 -28.96 1.57 3.68
CA THR A 438 -28.93 0.13 3.36
C THR A 438 -28.95 -0.14 1.87
N ASN A 439 -29.32 0.86 1.07
CA ASN A 439 -29.52 0.71 -0.36
C ASN A 439 -29.28 2.02 -1.14
N ARG A 440 -29.35 1.90 -2.46
CA ARG A 440 -29.09 2.99 -3.39
C ARG A 440 -30.07 4.17 -3.27
N HIS A 441 -31.34 3.90 -2.98
CA HIS A 441 -32.35 4.95 -2.89
C HIS A 441 -32.12 5.85 -1.68
N GLU A 442 -31.84 5.23 -0.52
CA GLU A 442 -31.47 5.95 0.70
C GLU A 442 -30.19 6.77 0.52
N TYR A 443 -29.20 6.24 -0.21
CA TYR A 443 -28.01 6.99 -0.59
C TYR A 443 -28.32 8.24 -1.42
N GLU A 444 -29.26 8.17 -2.37
CA GLU A 444 -29.65 9.33 -3.17
C GLU A 444 -30.38 10.40 -2.34
N VAL A 445 -31.17 9.99 -1.35
CA VAL A 445 -31.80 10.90 -0.37
C VAL A 445 -30.73 11.56 0.51
N PHE A 446 -29.76 10.79 1.01
CA PHE A 446 -28.63 11.32 1.78
C PHE A 446 -27.83 12.36 0.98
N VAL A 447 -27.53 12.05 -0.28
CA VAL A 447 -26.85 12.97 -1.21
C VAL A 447 -27.66 14.25 -1.43
N ALA A 448 -28.99 14.19 -1.44
CA ALA A 448 -29.83 15.39 -1.58
C ALA A 448 -29.71 16.35 -0.39
N HIS A 449 -29.37 15.85 0.80
CA HIS A 449 -29.17 16.68 2.00
C HIS A 449 -27.76 17.26 2.10
N TYR A 450 -26.72 16.46 1.84
CA TYR A 450 -25.33 16.84 2.16
C TYR A 450 -24.38 16.86 0.96
N GLY A 451 -24.79 16.29 -0.17
CA GLY A 451 -23.94 16.09 -1.33
C GLY A 451 -23.79 17.31 -2.23
N GLN A 452 -22.59 17.53 -2.75
CA GLN A 452 -22.34 18.58 -3.75
C GLN A 452 -22.29 17.98 -5.15
N ARG A 453 -23.40 18.04 -5.88
CA ARG A 453 -23.43 17.65 -7.30
C ARG A 453 -22.70 18.68 -8.15
N ARG A 454 -22.24 18.30 -9.35
CA ARG A 454 -21.59 19.26 -10.28
C ARG A 454 -22.53 20.39 -10.72
N THR A 455 -23.84 20.16 -10.58
CA THR A 455 -24.89 21.14 -10.88
C THR A 455 -25.22 22.06 -9.69
N SER A 456 -24.60 21.86 -8.53
CA SER A 456 -24.74 22.77 -7.39
C SER A 456 -24.13 24.12 -7.74
N GLU A 457 -24.82 25.22 -7.42
CA GLU A 457 -24.33 26.58 -7.68
C GLU A 457 -23.00 26.85 -6.95
N ASP A 458 -22.82 26.27 -5.77
CA ASP A 458 -21.64 26.46 -4.91
C ASP A 458 -20.56 25.39 -5.13
N PHE A 459 -20.70 24.53 -6.15
CA PHE A 459 -19.77 23.41 -6.40
C PHE A 459 -18.31 23.88 -6.48
N TRP A 460 -18.05 24.93 -7.26
CA TRP A 460 -16.69 25.44 -7.46
C TRP A 460 -16.13 26.13 -6.22
N GLU A 461 -16.97 26.78 -5.41
CA GLU A 461 -16.54 27.34 -4.13
C GLU A 461 -15.98 26.24 -3.22
N HIS A 462 -16.68 25.12 -3.12
CA HIS A 462 -16.24 23.99 -2.30
C HIS A 462 -15.01 23.29 -2.89
N ALA A 463 -14.96 23.10 -4.20
CA ALA A 463 -13.79 22.54 -4.87
C ALA A 463 -12.53 23.41 -4.65
N ASP A 464 -12.65 24.72 -4.77
CA ASP A 464 -11.55 25.66 -4.52
C ASP A 464 -11.15 25.70 -3.05
N TRP A 465 -12.11 25.54 -2.12
CA TRP A 465 -11.81 25.40 -0.70
C TRP A 465 -10.97 24.14 -0.42
N PHE A 466 -11.36 22.97 -0.95
CA PHE A 466 -10.58 21.74 -0.77
C PHE A 466 -9.17 21.87 -1.36
N LYS A 467 -9.05 22.51 -2.53
CA LYS A 467 -7.74 22.81 -3.13
C LYS A 467 -6.88 23.70 -2.22
N LYS A 468 -7.45 24.77 -1.67
CA LYS A 468 -6.73 25.68 -0.75
C LYS A 468 -6.34 24.95 0.53
N GLN A 469 -7.22 24.11 1.06
CA GLN A 469 -6.96 23.28 2.24
C GLN A 469 -5.80 22.32 1.99
N TYR A 470 -5.79 21.62 0.86
CA TYR A 470 -4.69 20.70 0.51
C TYR A 470 -3.34 21.42 0.39
N ALA A 471 -3.33 22.60 -0.22
CA ALA A 471 -2.14 23.44 -0.31
C ALA A 471 -1.65 23.95 1.06
N GLY A 472 -2.55 24.14 2.02
CA GLY A 472 -2.22 24.49 3.39
C GLY A 472 -1.65 23.31 4.19
N GLU A 473 -2.25 22.12 4.05
CA GLU A 473 -1.83 20.90 4.75
C GLU A 473 -0.51 20.34 4.20
N GLN A 474 -0.31 20.41 2.89
CA GLN A 474 0.81 19.77 2.18
C GLN A 474 1.40 20.70 1.11
N PRO A 475 2.03 21.83 1.49
CA PRO A 475 2.43 22.87 0.55
C PRO A 475 3.40 22.39 -0.54
N VAL A 476 4.26 21.41 -0.24
CA VAL A 476 5.24 20.85 -1.19
C VAL A 476 4.62 19.76 -2.07
N LEU A 477 3.73 18.94 -1.52
CA LEU A 477 3.15 17.77 -2.19
C LEU A 477 1.81 18.07 -2.86
N SER A 478 1.21 19.24 -2.60
CA SER A 478 -0.09 19.59 -3.15
C SER A 478 -0.07 19.81 -4.65
N GLY A 479 -1.18 19.49 -5.28
CA GLY A 479 -1.46 19.72 -6.69
C GLY A 479 -2.96 19.81 -6.91
N LEU A 480 -3.39 20.08 -8.14
CA LEU A 480 -4.81 20.06 -8.47
C LEU A 480 -5.36 18.63 -8.34
N PHE A 481 -6.47 18.49 -7.61
CA PHE A 481 -7.28 17.27 -7.67
C PHE A 481 -7.89 17.12 -9.05
N ASP A 482 -7.95 15.89 -9.55
CA ASP A 482 -8.58 15.61 -10.83
C ASP A 482 -10.03 15.16 -10.60
N LEU A 483 -10.96 15.99 -11.06
CA LEU A 483 -12.40 15.80 -10.93
C LEU A 483 -13.01 15.00 -12.09
N ASN A 484 -12.22 14.40 -12.99
CA ASN A 484 -12.74 13.57 -14.09
C ASN A 484 -13.51 12.35 -13.58
N ARG A 485 -13.15 11.84 -12.39
CA ARG A 485 -13.81 10.70 -11.72
C ARG A 485 -14.90 11.13 -10.72
N TYR A 486 -15.22 12.43 -10.68
CA TYR A 486 -16.24 12.96 -9.81
C TYR A 486 -17.63 12.48 -10.26
N GLN A 487 -18.33 11.78 -9.37
CA GLN A 487 -19.62 11.18 -9.62
C GLN A 487 -20.70 12.28 -9.66
N ASN A 488 -21.48 12.31 -10.74
CA ASN A 488 -22.65 13.18 -10.85
C ASN A 488 -23.89 12.29 -10.72
N ARG A 489 -24.20 11.90 -9.49
CA ARG A 489 -25.28 10.96 -9.14
C ARG A 489 -26.34 11.66 -8.33
#